data_AF-A0A531MHW7-F1
#
_entry.id   AF-A0A531MHW7-F1
#
_cell.length_a   1.000
_cell.length_b   1.000
_cell.length_c   1.000
_cell.angle_alpha   90.00
_cell.angle_beta   90.00
_cell.angle_gamma   90.00
#
_symmetry.space_group_name_H-M   'P 1'
#
loop_
_entity.id
_entity.type
_entity.pdbx_description
1 polymer ?
#
loop_
_entity_poly.entity_id
_entity_poly.type
_entity_poly.pdbx_seq_one_letter_code
_entity_poly.pdbx_strand_id
1 'polypeptide(L)'
;RKEWATTSMRDIYLYPTVARLAKHLSVAEELTTATNEPVLTRQASNLVYWTCGAAQLLFYALYSYVALWAINDGLNWVYDALDEPLQLYIRCVVLSAGVFFGMSGFAVAAKWVLVGRWKAEAFPIWGLRYYRFWVVKTLIRTAPVVLFRGSPLYSLYLQLLGTRIGKNVVIESRAVPVCTDLISIGDRTILRKESLILGYRAQAGYIHTGPLTIGRDAFVGVGCTLDIDTAIGDGGQLGHSSSLQRGQSIPDGEHWHGSPAVPTTADYC
;
A
#
# COMPACT_ATOMS: atom_id res chain seq x y z
N ARG A 1 -16.88 26.72 3.27
CA ARG A 1 -16.64 27.01 4.70
C ARG A 1 -15.57 26.03 5.16
N LYS A 2 -14.29 26.45 5.18
CA LYS A 2 -13.11 25.58 5.37
C LYS A 2 -12.93 25.11 6.81
N GLU A 3 -13.59 25.78 7.76
CA GLU A 3 -13.42 25.64 9.21
C GLU A 3 -13.94 24.32 9.82
N TRP A 4 -14.63 23.48 9.05
CA TRP A 4 -15.21 22.22 9.55
C TRP A 4 -14.77 20.98 8.77
N ALA A 5 -13.75 21.09 7.93
CA ALA A 5 -13.28 19.98 7.12
C ALA A 5 -12.61 18.86 7.95
N THR A 6 -12.23 19.15 9.20
CA THR A 6 -11.52 18.26 10.12
C THR A 6 -12.41 17.62 11.19
N THR A 7 -13.70 17.97 11.24
CA THR A 7 -14.63 17.43 12.26
C THR A 7 -14.89 15.95 12.02
N SER A 8 -14.45 15.08 12.93
CA SER A 8 -14.76 13.64 12.85
C SER A 8 -16.14 13.36 13.41
N MET A 9 -16.76 12.25 12.99
CA MET A 9 -18.06 11.81 13.54
C MET A 9 -17.97 11.61 15.06
N ARG A 10 -16.82 11.19 15.57
CA ARG A 10 -16.53 11.01 17.00
C ARG A 10 -16.63 12.33 17.77
N ASP A 11 -16.16 13.43 17.19
CA ASP A 11 -16.19 14.75 17.86
C ASP A 11 -17.61 15.24 18.07
N ILE A 12 -18.50 14.94 17.12
CA ILE A 12 -19.94 15.26 17.23
C ILE A 12 -20.58 14.47 18.39
N TYR A 13 -20.18 13.22 18.60
CA TYR A 13 -20.69 12.39 19.70
C TYR A 13 -20.11 12.79 21.06
N LEU A 14 -18.82 13.12 21.13
CA LEU A 14 -18.15 13.49 22.38
C LEU A 14 -18.49 14.93 22.82
N TYR A 15 -18.78 15.81 21.87
CA TYR A 15 -19.13 17.21 22.11
C TYR A 15 -20.49 17.55 21.51
N PRO A 16 -21.59 17.04 22.09
CA PRO A 16 -22.95 17.18 21.53
C PRO A 16 -23.47 18.62 21.50
N THR A 17 -22.83 19.54 22.22
CA THR A 17 -23.19 20.96 22.21
C THR A 17 -22.27 21.78 21.30
N VAL A 18 -22.88 22.66 20.49
CA VAL A 18 -22.17 23.51 19.52
C VAL A 18 -21.03 24.31 20.17
N ALA A 19 -21.22 24.81 21.39
CA ALA A 19 -20.19 25.55 22.12
C ALA A 19 -18.97 24.69 22.53
N ARG A 20 -19.19 23.43 22.93
CA ARG A 20 -18.09 22.52 23.28
C ARG A 20 -17.36 22.05 22.03
N LEU A 21 -18.09 21.76 20.96
CA LEU A 21 -17.51 21.37 19.69
C LEU A 21 -16.65 22.49 19.10
N ALA A 22 -17.14 23.74 19.13
CA ALA A 22 -16.38 24.91 18.68
C ALA A 22 -15.08 25.10 19.48
N LYS A 23 -15.13 24.93 20.81
CA LYS A 23 -13.95 25.02 21.69
C LYS A 23 -12.95 23.89 21.44
N HIS A 24 -13.42 22.69 21.11
CA HIS A 24 -12.53 21.56 20.80
C HIS A 24 -11.84 21.75 19.45
N LEU A 25 -12.61 22.16 18.42
CA LEU A 25 -12.08 22.42 17.09
C LEU A 25 -11.08 23.58 17.08
N SER A 26 -11.29 24.63 17.88
CA SER A 26 -10.32 25.74 17.99
C SER A 26 -8.97 25.30 18.58
N VAL A 27 -8.97 24.35 19.52
CA VAL A 27 -7.73 23.78 20.11
C VAL A 27 -7.05 22.82 19.13
N ALA A 28 -7.83 22.02 18.39
CA ALA A 28 -7.30 21.14 17.35
C ALA A 28 -6.68 21.94 16.19
N GLU A 29 -7.21 23.12 15.87
CA GLU A 29 -6.68 24.04 14.86
C GLU A 29 -5.33 24.66 15.30
N GLU A 30 -5.13 24.93 16.59
CA GLU A 30 -3.83 25.33 17.17
C GLU A 30 -2.78 24.19 17.16
N LEU A 31 -3.20 22.93 17.35
CA LEU A 31 -2.30 21.77 17.26
C LEU A 31 -1.96 21.38 15.81
N THR A 32 -2.90 21.55 14.87
CA THR A 32 -2.67 21.26 13.45
C THR A 32 -1.87 22.34 12.74
N THR A 33 -1.90 23.60 13.20
CA THR A 33 -1.04 24.67 12.66
C THR A 33 0.45 24.43 12.89
N ALA A 34 0.83 23.56 13.84
CA ALA A 34 2.22 23.15 14.06
C ALA A 34 2.77 22.20 12.97
N THR A 35 1.92 21.60 12.13
CA THR A 35 2.34 20.75 10.99
C THR A 35 2.06 21.46 9.66
N ASN A 36 2.45 22.72 9.54
CA ASN A 36 2.49 23.42 8.25
C ASN A 36 3.67 22.90 7.43
N GLU A 37 3.50 21.74 6.81
CA GLU A 37 4.42 21.33 5.75
C GLU A 37 4.31 22.31 4.58
N PRO A 38 5.44 22.76 4.02
CA PRO A 38 5.41 23.65 2.87
C PRO A 38 4.69 22.94 1.72
N VAL A 39 3.48 23.41 1.43
CA VAL A 39 2.66 22.93 0.31
C VAL A 39 3.33 23.42 -0.97
N LEU A 40 4.35 22.69 -1.44
CA LEU A 40 4.97 22.91 -2.73
C LEU A 40 3.93 22.57 -3.79
N THR A 41 3.12 23.53 -4.22
CA THR A 41 2.15 23.31 -5.30
C THR A 41 2.86 23.44 -6.64
N ARG A 42 3.36 22.33 -7.19
CA ARG A 42 3.85 22.32 -8.57
C ARG A 42 2.69 22.03 -9.51
N GLN A 43 2.27 23.02 -10.29
CA GLN A 43 1.40 22.79 -11.45
C GLN A 43 2.26 22.30 -12.61
N ALA A 44 1.99 21.07 -13.09
CA ALA A 44 2.69 20.54 -14.26
C ALA A 44 2.24 21.28 -15.52
N SER A 45 3.17 21.54 -16.44
CA SER A 45 2.84 22.08 -17.76
C SER A 45 1.96 21.10 -18.54
N ASN A 46 0.99 21.60 -19.30
CA ASN A 46 0.05 20.79 -20.08
C ASN A 46 0.76 19.77 -20.98
N LEU A 47 1.91 20.11 -21.56
CA LEU A 47 2.68 19.19 -22.40
C LEU A 47 3.24 17.98 -21.61
N VAL A 48 3.72 18.20 -20.39
CA VAL A 48 4.23 17.14 -19.52
C VAL A 48 3.09 16.22 -19.07
N TYR A 49 1.92 16.80 -18.80
CA TYR A 49 0.70 16.05 -18.48
C TYR A 49 0.28 15.14 -19.64
N TRP A 50 0.14 15.68 -20.86
CA TRP A 50 -0.27 14.93 -22.04
C TRP A 50 0.75 13.86 -22.45
N THR A 51 2.05 14.16 -22.39
CA THR A 51 3.10 13.19 -22.71
C THR A 51 3.16 12.05 -21.69
N CYS A 52 3.03 12.35 -20.39
CA CYS A 52 2.96 11.33 -19.36
C CYS A 52 1.68 10.48 -19.49
N GLY A 53 0.53 11.10 -19.76
CA GLY A 53 -0.72 10.38 -19.99
C GLY A 53 -0.67 9.48 -21.23
N ALA A 54 -0.11 9.97 -22.34
CA ALA A 54 0.10 9.18 -23.55
C ALA A 54 1.05 8.00 -23.31
N ALA A 55 2.14 8.21 -22.54
CA ALA A 55 3.05 7.14 -22.16
C ALA A 55 2.37 6.07 -21.29
N GLN A 56 1.51 6.48 -20.33
CA GLN A 56 0.72 5.56 -19.51
C GLN A 56 -0.24 4.72 -20.35
N LEU A 57 -0.96 5.37 -21.29
CA LEU A 57 -1.86 4.68 -22.21
C LEU A 57 -1.11 3.72 -23.12
N LEU A 58 0.02 4.13 -23.68
CA LEU A 58 0.86 3.27 -24.52
C LEU A 58 1.36 2.07 -23.74
N PHE A 59 1.88 2.27 -22.52
CA PHE A 59 2.32 1.17 -21.67
C PHE A 59 1.18 0.20 -21.38
N TYR A 60 0.01 0.71 -21.02
CA TYR A 60 -1.14 -0.15 -20.73
C TYR A 60 -1.63 -0.91 -21.97
N ALA A 61 -1.66 -0.24 -23.13
CA ALA A 61 -2.04 -0.87 -24.39
C ALA A 61 -1.04 -1.96 -24.80
N LEU A 62 0.27 -1.68 -24.72
CA LEU A 62 1.31 -2.64 -25.03
C LEU A 62 1.28 -3.83 -24.06
N TYR A 63 1.17 -3.55 -22.75
CA TYR A 63 1.07 -4.60 -21.74
C TYR A 63 -0.16 -5.49 -21.95
N SER A 64 -1.32 -4.89 -22.23
CA SER A 64 -2.55 -5.63 -22.50
C SER A 64 -2.45 -6.43 -23.80
N TYR A 65 -1.86 -5.86 -24.85
CA TYR A 65 -1.64 -6.55 -26.12
C TYR A 65 -0.71 -7.76 -25.96
N VAL A 66 0.42 -7.59 -25.27
CA VAL A 66 1.37 -8.68 -24.99
C VAL A 66 0.72 -9.76 -24.13
N ALA A 67 -0.05 -9.36 -23.11
CA ALA A 67 -0.78 -10.31 -22.27
C ALA A 67 -1.82 -11.10 -23.07
N LEU A 68 -2.60 -10.43 -23.92
CA LEU A 68 -3.57 -11.09 -24.81
C LEU A 68 -2.89 -12.03 -25.80
N TRP A 69 -1.78 -11.60 -26.40
CA TRP A 69 -1.00 -12.43 -27.32
C TRP A 69 -0.45 -13.69 -26.62
N ALA A 70 0.15 -13.53 -25.44
CA ALA A 70 0.67 -14.65 -24.65
C ALA A 70 -0.43 -15.61 -24.19
N ILE A 71 -1.60 -15.09 -23.80
CA ILE A 71 -2.77 -15.92 -23.44
C ILE A 71 -3.28 -16.65 -24.68
N ASN A 72 -3.40 -15.98 -25.82
CA ASN A 72 -3.90 -16.59 -27.05
C ASN A 72 -2.98 -17.70 -27.55
N ASP A 73 -1.66 -17.45 -27.59
CA ASP A 73 -0.66 -18.45 -27.98
C ASP A 73 -0.64 -19.63 -26.99
N GLY A 74 -0.65 -19.33 -25.69
CA GLY A 74 -0.74 -20.35 -24.64
C GLY A 74 -2.01 -21.19 -24.71
N LEU A 75 -3.16 -20.57 -25.01
CA LEU A 75 -4.41 -21.29 -25.21
C LEU A 75 -4.37 -22.15 -26.47
N ASN A 76 -3.83 -21.67 -27.59
CA ASN A 76 -3.65 -22.49 -28.79
C ASN A 76 -2.79 -23.72 -28.50
N TRP A 77 -1.68 -23.54 -27.76
CA TRP A 77 -0.83 -24.66 -27.33
C TRP A 77 -1.56 -25.68 -26.43
N VAL A 78 -2.50 -25.22 -25.60
CA VAL A 78 -3.38 -26.11 -24.82
C VAL A 78 -4.39 -26.81 -25.73
N TYR A 79 -5.01 -26.09 -26.68
CA TYR A 79 -5.98 -26.63 -27.63
C TYR A 79 -5.38 -27.72 -28.54
N ASP A 80 -4.09 -27.66 -28.87
CA ASP A 80 -3.43 -28.71 -29.66
C ASP A 80 -3.41 -30.09 -28.99
N ALA A 81 -3.70 -30.17 -27.68
CA ALA A 81 -3.80 -31.43 -26.93
C ALA A 81 -5.25 -31.81 -26.56
N LEU A 82 -6.24 -31.29 -27.28
CA LEU A 82 -7.66 -31.52 -26.95
C LEU A 82 -8.05 -33.00 -26.94
N ASP A 83 -7.42 -33.81 -27.80
CA ASP A 83 -7.72 -35.23 -27.96
C ASP A 83 -7.23 -36.10 -26.78
N GLU A 84 -6.33 -35.58 -25.94
CA GLU A 84 -5.75 -36.30 -24.80
C GLU A 84 -6.05 -35.61 -23.46
N PRO A 85 -7.03 -36.09 -22.68
CA PRO A 85 -7.50 -35.42 -21.46
C PRO A 85 -6.41 -35.17 -20.40
N LEU A 86 -5.47 -36.11 -20.24
CA LEU A 86 -4.37 -36.00 -19.27
C LEU A 86 -3.35 -34.94 -19.70
N GLN A 87 -2.96 -34.92 -20.99
CA GLN A 87 -2.07 -33.89 -21.51
C GLN A 87 -2.71 -32.51 -21.46
N LEU A 88 -4.00 -32.40 -21.80
CA LEU A 88 -4.76 -31.16 -21.69
C LEU A 88 -4.68 -30.60 -20.26
N TYR A 89 -4.93 -31.44 -19.24
CA TYR A 89 -4.85 -31.02 -17.84
C TYR A 89 -3.45 -30.52 -17.46
N ILE A 90 -2.40 -31.26 -17.83
CA ILE A 90 -1.01 -30.84 -17.53
C ILE A 90 -0.69 -29.51 -18.21
N ARG A 91 -1.04 -29.32 -19.48
CA ARG A 91 -0.79 -28.07 -20.22
C ARG A 91 -1.54 -26.90 -19.59
N CYS A 92 -2.79 -27.09 -19.16
CA CYS A 92 -3.55 -26.07 -18.42
C CYS A 92 -2.85 -25.67 -17.10
N VAL A 93 -2.36 -26.64 -16.34
CA VAL A 93 -1.63 -26.39 -15.08
C VAL A 93 -0.32 -25.65 -15.36
N VAL A 94 0.44 -26.08 -16.36
CA VAL A 94 1.72 -25.45 -16.75
C VAL A 94 1.49 -24.02 -17.24
N LEU A 95 0.48 -23.78 -18.08
CA LEU A 95 0.13 -22.44 -18.54
C LEU A 95 -0.28 -21.54 -17.38
N SER A 96 -1.15 -22.03 -16.49
CA SER A 96 -1.61 -21.27 -15.33
C SER A 96 -0.46 -20.91 -14.37
N ALA A 97 0.42 -21.88 -14.09
CA ALA A 97 1.62 -21.65 -13.29
C ALA A 97 2.57 -20.67 -13.99
N GLY A 98 2.80 -20.83 -15.29
CA GLY A 98 3.65 -19.96 -16.11
C GLY A 98 3.17 -18.51 -16.12
N VAL A 99 1.87 -18.28 -16.29
CA VAL A 99 1.25 -16.95 -16.20
C VAL A 99 1.40 -16.39 -14.78
N PHE A 100 1.15 -17.20 -13.75
CA PHE A 100 1.26 -16.77 -12.35
C PHE A 100 2.68 -16.33 -11.98
N PHE A 101 3.67 -17.19 -12.22
CA PHE A 101 5.07 -16.91 -11.91
C PHE A 101 5.67 -15.87 -12.87
N GLY A 102 5.27 -15.88 -14.14
CA GLY A 102 5.69 -14.90 -15.14
C GLY A 102 5.23 -13.49 -14.80
N MET A 103 3.94 -13.28 -14.52
CA MET A 103 3.41 -11.97 -14.14
C MET A 103 4.00 -11.47 -12.82
N SER A 104 4.08 -12.34 -11.81
CA SER A 104 4.62 -11.98 -10.49
C SER A 104 6.13 -11.68 -10.55
N GLY A 105 6.90 -12.53 -11.25
CA GLY A 105 8.34 -12.33 -11.46
C GLY A 105 8.64 -11.10 -12.31
N PHE A 106 7.83 -10.83 -13.33
CA PHE A 106 7.96 -9.62 -14.15
C PHE A 106 7.73 -8.35 -13.33
N ALA A 107 6.75 -8.34 -12.42
CA ALA A 107 6.53 -7.21 -11.52
C ALA A 107 7.74 -6.96 -10.60
N VAL A 108 8.33 -8.02 -10.05
CA VAL A 108 9.56 -7.94 -9.23
C VAL A 108 10.72 -7.41 -10.06
N ALA A 109 10.98 -7.99 -11.22
CA ALA A 109 12.07 -7.58 -12.10
C ALA A 109 11.92 -6.12 -12.55
N ALA A 110 10.71 -5.72 -12.96
CA ALA A 110 10.42 -4.35 -13.36
C ALA A 110 10.66 -3.36 -12.22
N LYS A 111 10.33 -3.71 -10.96
CA LYS A 111 10.65 -2.88 -9.79
C LYS A 111 12.15 -2.67 -9.65
N TRP A 112 12.94 -3.73 -9.72
CA TRP A 112 14.40 -3.65 -9.56
C TRP A 112 15.09 -2.92 -10.72
N VAL A 113 14.61 -3.09 -11.95
CA VAL A 113 15.16 -2.43 -13.15
C VAL A 113 14.75 -0.96 -13.22
N LEU A 114 13.47 -0.65 -12.98
CA LEU A 114 12.94 0.71 -13.12
C LEU A 114 13.22 1.58 -11.91
N VAL A 115 13.29 1.05 -10.69
CA VAL A 115 13.45 1.90 -9.49
C VAL A 115 14.66 1.50 -8.68
N GLY A 116 14.91 0.19 -8.54
CA GLY A 116 15.95 -0.33 -7.66
C GLY A 116 15.48 -0.30 -6.21
N ARG A 117 16.18 0.44 -5.34
CA ARG A 117 15.83 0.60 -3.93
C ARG A 117 15.09 1.91 -3.69
N TRP A 118 13.89 1.83 -3.12
CA TRP A 118 13.14 3.01 -2.69
C TRP A 118 13.86 3.74 -1.55
N LYS A 119 13.91 5.06 -1.64
CA LYS A 119 14.36 5.97 -0.58
C LYS A 119 13.20 6.87 -0.15
N ALA A 120 13.27 7.37 1.08
CA ALA A 120 12.30 8.34 1.60
C ALA A 120 12.57 9.70 0.95
N GLU A 121 11.77 10.05 -0.06
CA GLU A 121 11.93 11.26 -0.85
C GLU A 121 10.55 11.78 -1.30
N ALA A 122 10.47 13.09 -1.55
CA ALA A 122 9.32 13.70 -2.20
C ALA A 122 9.65 13.98 -3.66
N PHE A 123 8.84 13.48 -4.60
CA PHE A 123 9.00 13.74 -6.03
C PHE A 123 7.71 14.23 -6.69
N PRO A 124 7.79 15.12 -7.69
CA PRO A 124 6.63 15.74 -8.31
C PRO A 124 5.82 14.75 -9.16
N ILE A 125 4.49 14.91 -9.17
CA ILE A 125 3.60 14.17 -10.07
C ILE A 125 3.84 14.57 -11.54
N TRP A 126 3.57 13.65 -12.47
CA TRP A 126 3.75 13.80 -13.93
C TRP A 126 5.20 13.84 -14.44
N GLY A 127 6.21 13.67 -13.58
CA GLY A 127 7.60 13.50 -14.02
C GLY A 127 7.96 12.06 -14.45
N LEU A 128 9.16 11.88 -15.01
CA LEU A 128 9.68 10.54 -15.37
C LEU A 128 9.74 9.58 -14.17
N ARG A 129 10.07 10.11 -12.97
CA ARG A 129 10.07 9.33 -11.72
C ARG A 129 8.66 8.86 -11.35
N TYR A 130 7.65 9.73 -11.52
CA TYR A 130 6.25 9.37 -11.33
C TYR A 130 5.80 8.30 -12.32
N TYR A 131 6.20 8.40 -13.59
CA TYR A 131 5.89 7.37 -14.58
C TYR A 131 6.51 6.02 -14.19
N ARG A 132 7.78 5.98 -13.80
CA ARG A 132 8.45 4.75 -13.30
C ARG A 132 7.72 4.16 -12.08
N PHE A 133 7.34 5.01 -11.12
CA PHE A 133 6.52 4.61 -9.97
C PHE A 133 5.16 4.05 -10.40
N TRP A 134 4.48 4.71 -11.34
CA TRP A 134 3.17 4.30 -11.84
C TRP A 134 3.22 2.95 -12.56
N VAL A 135 4.25 2.72 -13.37
CA VAL A 135 4.48 1.43 -14.06
C VAL A 135 4.64 0.31 -13.03
N VAL A 136 5.54 0.48 -12.07
CA VAL A 136 5.78 -0.52 -11.02
C VAL A 136 4.52 -0.77 -10.19
N LYS A 137 3.82 0.29 -9.76
CA LYS A 137 2.55 0.20 -9.05
C LYS A 137 1.50 -0.58 -9.85
N THR A 138 1.41 -0.34 -11.15
CA THR A 138 0.44 -1.01 -12.02
C THR A 138 0.76 -2.50 -12.12
N LEU A 139 2.02 -2.86 -12.37
CA LEU A 139 2.45 -4.25 -12.45
C LEU A 139 2.23 -5.03 -11.15
N ILE A 140 2.60 -4.44 -10.01
CA ILE A 140 2.37 -5.03 -8.69
C ILE A 140 0.87 -5.23 -8.43
N ARG A 141 0.03 -4.26 -8.80
CA ARG A 141 -1.42 -4.35 -8.61
C ARG A 141 -2.08 -5.39 -9.51
N THR A 142 -1.53 -5.63 -10.70
CA THR A 142 -2.02 -6.66 -11.64
C THR A 142 -1.50 -8.06 -11.32
N ALA A 143 -0.50 -8.19 -10.46
CA ALA A 143 0.08 -9.48 -10.12
C ALA A 143 -0.95 -10.37 -9.36
N PRO A 144 -1.15 -11.63 -9.78
CA PRO A 144 -2.15 -12.52 -9.16
C PRO A 144 -1.78 -12.97 -7.74
N VAL A 145 -0.56 -12.68 -7.27
CA VAL A 145 -0.05 -13.06 -5.95
C VAL A 145 -0.91 -12.54 -4.78
N VAL A 146 -1.71 -11.47 -4.99
CA VAL A 146 -2.67 -10.96 -4.00
C VAL A 146 -3.76 -11.99 -3.66
N LEU A 147 -3.95 -13.03 -4.48
CA LEU A 147 -4.87 -14.13 -4.17
C LEU A 147 -4.33 -15.05 -3.06
N PHE A 148 -3.01 -15.12 -2.87
CA PHE A 148 -2.33 -15.98 -1.90
C PHE A 148 -2.03 -15.26 -0.57
N ARG A 149 -2.85 -14.27 -0.18
CA ARG A 149 -2.71 -13.55 1.10
C ARG A 149 -2.80 -14.51 2.30
N GLY A 150 -2.09 -14.19 3.38
CA GLY A 150 -1.97 -15.06 4.55
C GLY A 150 -1.07 -16.28 4.34
N SER A 151 -0.62 -16.56 3.11
CA SER A 151 0.33 -17.65 2.85
C SER A 151 1.79 -17.19 3.00
N PRO A 152 2.71 -18.12 3.35
CA PRO A 152 4.15 -17.85 3.33
C PRO A 152 4.69 -17.45 1.95
N LEU A 153 4.00 -17.78 0.86
CA LEU A 153 4.40 -17.36 -0.49
C LEU A 153 4.25 -15.84 -0.67
N TYR A 154 3.24 -15.24 -0.05
CA TYR A 154 3.01 -13.80 -0.13
C TYR A 154 4.07 -13.01 0.66
N SER A 155 4.47 -13.49 1.84
CA SER A 155 5.58 -12.87 2.60
C SER A 155 6.90 -12.97 1.83
N LEU A 156 7.19 -14.11 1.19
CA LEU A 156 8.37 -14.26 0.34
C LEU A 156 8.34 -13.28 -0.85
N TYR A 157 7.18 -13.12 -1.51
CA TYR A 157 7.02 -12.15 -2.59
C TYR A 157 7.31 -10.72 -2.10
N LEU A 158 6.73 -10.31 -0.98
CA LEU A 158 7.01 -8.99 -0.39
C LEU A 158 8.49 -8.79 -0.03
N GLN A 159 9.16 -9.84 0.47
CA GLN A 159 10.61 -9.82 0.72
C GLN A 159 11.42 -9.66 -0.56
N LEU A 160 11.03 -10.32 -1.66
CA LEU A 160 11.66 -10.15 -2.99
C LEU A 160 11.47 -8.73 -3.55
N LEU A 161 10.35 -8.08 -3.24
CA LEU A 161 10.16 -6.66 -3.53
C LEU A 161 11.01 -5.76 -2.63
N GLY A 162 11.57 -6.27 -1.53
CA GLY A 162 12.49 -5.57 -0.64
C GLY A 162 11.94 -5.23 0.74
N THR A 163 10.72 -5.65 1.08
CA THR A 163 10.18 -5.48 2.44
C THR A 163 10.99 -6.30 3.43
N ARG A 164 11.34 -5.73 4.57
CA ARG A 164 11.98 -6.47 5.67
C ARG A 164 10.89 -7.11 6.51
N ILE A 165 10.73 -8.44 6.41
CA ILE A 165 9.70 -9.19 7.14
C ILE A 165 10.39 -10.21 8.05
N GLY A 166 10.04 -10.19 9.33
CA GLY A 166 10.47 -11.14 10.33
C GLY A 166 9.92 -12.56 10.17
N LYS A 167 10.19 -13.41 11.15
CA LYS A 167 9.71 -14.80 11.23
C LYS A 167 8.28 -14.86 11.79
N ASN A 168 7.49 -15.80 11.29
CA ASN A 168 6.10 -16.06 11.74
C ASN A 168 5.17 -14.84 11.64
N VAL A 169 5.37 -14.00 10.62
CA VAL A 169 4.49 -12.85 10.35
C VAL A 169 3.30 -13.29 9.52
N VAL A 170 2.10 -12.90 9.95
CA VAL A 170 0.85 -13.17 9.22
C VAL A 170 0.37 -11.88 8.57
N ILE A 171 0.36 -11.84 7.24
CA ILE A 171 -0.08 -10.67 6.46
C ILE A 171 -1.33 -11.02 5.66
N GLU A 172 -2.48 -10.57 6.14
CA GLU A 172 -3.79 -10.71 5.46
C GLU A 172 -4.21 -9.43 4.73
N SER A 173 -3.36 -8.41 4.72
CA SER A 173 -3.60 -7.14 4.03
C SER A 173 -3.86 -7.34 2.54
N ARG A 174 -4.89 -6.65 2.01
CA ARG A 174 -5.24 -6.67 0.58
C ARG A 174 -4.37 -5.75 -0.26
N ALA A 175 -3.81 -4.71 0.36
CA ALA A 175 -3.08 -3.69 -0.35
C ALA A 175 -1.58 -4.01 -0.34
N VAL A 176 -1.03 -4.27 -1.53
CA VAL A 176 0.42 -4.42 -1.68
C VAL A 176 1.04 -3.02 -1.69
N PRO A 177 1.91 -2.69 -0.72
CA PRO A 177 2.59 -1.41 -0.74
C PRO A 177 3.58 -1.35 -1.91
N VAL A 178 3.67 -0.19 -2.56
CA VAL A 178 4.57 0.01 -3.72
C VAL A 178 6.02 0.27 -3.27
N CYS A 179 6.18 1.00 -2.17
CA CYS A 179 7.49 1.36 -1.60
C CYS A 179 7.92 0.35 -0.53
N THR A 180 8.02 -0.91 -0.93
CA THR A 180 8.34 -2.06 -0.07
C THR A 180 9.64 -1.92 0.71
N ASP A 181 10.69 -1.33 0.12
CA ASP A 181 12.01 -1.20 0.79
C ASP A 181 11.99 -0.30 2.03
N LEU A 182 10.96 0.54 2.18
CA LEU A 182 10.77 1.43 3.31
C LEU A 182 9.95 0.80 4.44
N ILE A 183 9.48 -0.44 4.25
CA ILE A 183 8.60 -1.12 5.19
C ILE A 183 9.38 -2.20 5.93
N SER A 184 9.31 -2.15 7.26
CA SER A 184 9.88 -3.14 8.16
C SER A 184 8.81 -3.70 9.06
N ILE A 185 8.71 -5.03 9.12
CA ILE A 185 7.76 -5.77 9.94
C ILE A 185 8.54 -6.76 10.80
N GLY A 186 8.39 -6.66 12.12
CA GLY A 186 9.06 -7.49 13.12
C GLY A 186 8.55 -8.93 13.15
N ASP A 187 9.15 -9.74 14.00
CA ASP A 187 8.79 -11.15 14.18
C ASP A 187 7.42 -11.30 14.89
N ARG A 188 6.68 -12.36 14.57
CA ARG A 188 5.39 -12.72 15.21
C ARG A 188 4.30 -11.64 15.13
N THR A 189 4.46 -10.69 14.23
CA THR A 189 3.48 -9.62 13.99
C THR A 189 2.27 -10.14 13.22
N ILE A 190 1.07 -9.67 13.59
CA ILE A 190 -0.19 -10.04 12.93
C ILE A 190 -0.80 -8.81 12.27
N LEU A 191 -0.94 -8.86 10.95
CA LEU A 191 -1.67 -7.87 10.16
C LEU A 191 -2.96 -8.48 9.63
N ARG A 192 -4.07 -8.09 10.25
CA ARG A 192 -5.40 -8.61 9.93
C ARG A 192 -5.91 -8.13 8.56
N LYS A 193 -6.95 -8.80 8.07
CA LYS A 193 -7.63 -8.47 6.80
C LYS A 193 -7.98 -6.98 6.69
N GLU A 194 -7.96 -6.46 5.46
CA GLU A 194 -8.33 -5.07 5.13
C GLU A 194 -7.45 -3.99 5.76
N SER A 195 -6.39 -4.36 6.49
CA SER A 195 -5.37 -3.38 6.88
C SER A 195 -4.68 -2.83 5.63
N LEU A 196 -4.44 -1.52 5.58
CA LEU A 196 -3.88 -0.79 4.47
C LEU A 196 -2.55 -0.16 4.88
N ILE A 197 -1.47 -0.68 4.31
CA ILE A 197 -0.14 -0.08 4.43
C ILE A 197 0.05 0.82 3.21
N LEU A 198 -0.03 2.14 3.40
CA LEU A 198 -0.01 3.08 2.27
C LEU A 198 1.35 3.11 1.56
N GLY A 199 2.45 3.19 2.31
CA GLY A 199 3.83 3.20 1.79
C GLY A 199 4.18 4.41 0.92
N TYR A 200 3.21 5.21 0.50
CA TYR A 200 3.39 6.51 -0.15
C TYR A 200 2.12 7.35 0.07
N ARG A 201 2.28 8.68 0.06
CA ARG A 201 1.17 9.64 0.17
C ARG A 201 1.26 10.64 -0.97
N ALA A 202 0.16 10.83 -1.69
CA ALA A 202 0.06 11.86 -2.72
C ALA A 202 -0.53 13.13 -2.10
N GLN A 203 0.27 14.19 -2.00
CA GLN A 203 -0.13 15.46 -1.40
C GLN A 203 0.43 16.63 -2.21
N ALA A 204 -0.41 17.63 -2.47
CA ALA A 204 0.00 18.89 -3.10
C ALA A 204 0.72 18.78 -4.48
N GLY A 205 0.53 17.69 -5.22
CA GLY A 205 1.25 17.48 -6.48
C GLY A 205 2.62 16.82 -6.31
N TYR A 206 2.88 16.24 -5.15
CA TYR A 206 4.05 15.42 -4.88
C TYR A 206 3.62 14.04 -4.37
N ILE A 207 4.43 13.04 -4.70
CA ILE A 207 4.40 11.75 -4.02
C ILE A 207 5.48 11.78 -2.96
N HIS A 208 5.06 11.63 -1.72
CA HIS A 208 5.91 11.46 -0.57
C HIS A 208 6.05 9.98 -0.29
N THR A 209 7.28 9.49 -0.22
CA THR A 209 7.60 8.15 0.26
C THR A 209 8.26 8.28 1.63
N GLY A 210 7.90 7.42 2.57
CA GLY A 210 8.42 7.47 3.93
C GLY A 210 8.49 6.08 4.56
N PRO A 211 9.38 5.88 5.55
CA PRO A 211 9.48 4.62 6.28
C PRO A 211 8.18 4.30 7.03
N LEU A 212 7.92 3.00 7.16
CA LEU A 212 6.90 2.46 8.04
C LEU A 212 7.50 1.27 8.78
N THR A 213 7.44 1.31 10.10
CA THR A 213 8.03 0.29 10.96
C THR A 213 6.98 -0.33 11.86
N ILE A 214 6.93 -1.65 11.90
CA ILE A 214 6.08 -2.42 12.80
C ILE A 214 7.01 -3.33 13.59
N GLY A 215 6.98 -3.21 14.91
CA GLY A 215 7.78 -3.97 15.85
C GLY A 215 7.38 -5.44 15.91
N ARG A 216 8.07 -6.17 16.79
CA ARG A 216 7.81 -7.60 17.06
C ARG A 216 6.57 -7.75 17.93
N ASP A 217 5.87 -8.86 17.79
CA ASP A 217 4.65 -9.16 18.56
C ASP A 217 3.56 -8.07 18.46
N ALA A 218 3.64 -7.21 17.42
CA ALA A 218 2.68 -6.14 17.22
C ALA A 218 1.40 -6.65 16.53
N PHE A 219 0.27 -6.04 16.89
CA PHE A 219 -1.04 -6.40 16.37
C PHE A 219 -1.67 -5.25 15.60
N VAL A 220 -2.03 -5.48 14.34
CA VAL A 220 -2.77 -4.52 13.52
C VAL A 220 -4.15 -5.09 13.20
N GLY A 221 -5.17 -4.45 13.75
CA GLY A 221 -6.56 -4.86 13.60
C GLY A 221 -7.09 -4.78 12.17
N VAL A 222 -8.26 -5.40 11.97
CA VAL A 222 -9.03 -5.35 10.72
C VAL A 222 -9.33 -3.90 10.30
N GLY A 223 -9.16 -3.59 9.02
CA GLY A 223 -9.55 -2.29 8.45
C GLY A 223 -8.70 -1.10 8.91
N CYS A 224 -7.52 -1.34 9.48
CA CYS A 224 -6.64 -0.25 9.90
C CYS A 224 -5.94 0.41 8.71
N THR A 225 -5.63 1.69 8.81
CA THR A 225 -4.80 2.40 7.82
C THR A 225 -3.54 2.92 8.47
N LEU A 226 -2.38 2.61 7.89
CA LEU A 226 -1.07 3.06 8.34
C LEU A 226 -0.48 3.98 7.27
N ASP A 227 -0.25 5.24 7.62
CA ASP A 227 0.35 6.24 6.74
C ASP A 227 1.89 6.16 6.73
N ILE A 228 2.53 6.93 5.85
CA ILE A 228 3.99 7.06 5.82
C ILE A 228 4.53 7.75 7.07
N ASP A 229 5.81 7.53 7.37
CA ASP A 229 6.50 8.07 8.56
C ASP A 229 5.82 7.65 9.87
N THR A 230 5.45 6.38 9.95
CA THR A 230 4.75 5.81 11.11
C THR A 230 5.51 4.63 11.71
N ALA A 231 5.34 4.44 13.02
CA ALA A 231 5.98 3.36 13.76
C ALA A 231 5.00 2.69 14.74
N ILE A 232 5.05 1.38 14.84
CA ILE A 232 4.43 0.62 15.92
C ILE A 232 5.54 -0.09 16.67
N GLY A 233 5.64 0.15 17.97
CA GLY A 233 6.62 -0.47 18.86
C GLY A 233 6.42 -1.97 19.03
N ASP A 234 7.36 -2.59 19.75
CA ASP A 234 7.28 -4.00 20.13
C ASP A 234 6.06 -4.23 21.04
N GLY A 235 5.22 -5.21 20.73
CA GLY A 235 3.97 -5.49 21.45
C GLY A 235 2.88 -4.42 21.27
N GLY A 236 3.08 -3.44 20.40
CA GLY A 236 2.09 -2.38 20.16
C GLY A 236 0.84 -2.93 19.47
N GLN A 237 -0.33 -2.46 19.90
CA GLN A 237 -1.62 -2.89 19.35
C GLN A 237 -2.39 -1.72 18.74
N LEU A 238 -2.83 -1.89 17.50
CA LEU A 238 -3.74 -0.98 16.82
C LEU A 238 -5.11 -1.64 16.66
N GLY A 239 -6.11 -1.08 17.36
CA GLY A 239 -7.48 -1.57 17.36
C GLY A 239 -8.16 -1.50 15.98
N HIS A 240 -9.23 -2.26 15.81
CA HIS A 240 -9.97 -2.35 14.54
C HIS A 240 -10.44 -0.98 14.01
N SER A 241 -10.44 -0.83 12.68
CA SER A 241 -10.87 0.38 11.97
C SER A 241 -10.17 1.67 12.44
N SER A 242 -8.92 1.55 12.87
CA SER A 242 -8.11 2.67 13.35
C SER A 242 -7.18 3.20 12.27
N SER A 243 -6.79 4.47 12.37
CA SER A 243 -5.94 5.13 11.40
C SER A 243 -4.77 5.79 12.10
N LEU A 244 -3.56 5.32 11.78
CA LEU A 244 -2.33 5.92 12.26
C LEU A 244 -1.85 6.94 11.23
N GLN A 245 -1.92 8.21 11.62
CA GLN A 245 -1.57 9.34 10.77
C GLN A 245 -0.06 9.53 10.69
N ARG A 246 0.38 10.22 9.65
CA ARG A 246 1.79 10.55 9.43
C ARG A 246 2.43 11.17 10.68
N GLY A 247 3.61 10.68 11.05
CA GLY A 247 4.36 11.14 12.22
C GLY A 247 3.87 10.56 13.56
N GLN A 248 2.75 9.84 13.58
CA GLN A 248 2.33 9.11 14.79
C GLN A 248 3.17 7.85 14.97
N SER A 249 3.44 7.53 16.24
CA SER A 249 4.05 6.28 16.62
C SER A 249 3.37 5.70 17.86
N ILE A 250 3.19 4.38 17.88
CA ILE A 250 2.73 3.65 19.06
C ILE A 250 3.98 3.21 19.83
N PRO A 251 4.17 3.64 21.09
CA PRO A 251 5.24 3.13 21.94
C PRO A 251 5.14 1.63 22.21
N ASP A 252 6.22 1.04 22.71
CA ASP A 252 6.27 -0.39 23.02
C ASP A 252 5.21 -0.78 24.05
N GLY A 253 4.44 -1.83 23.77
CA GLY A 253 3.39 -2.37 24.64
C GLY A 253 2.13 -1.50 24.78
N GLU A 254 2.02 -0.39 24.06
CA GLU A 254 0.84 0.47 24.12
C GLU A 254 -0.27 0.01 23.17
N HIS A 255 -1.52 0.32 23.54
CA HIS A 255 -2.71 0.02 22.74
C HIS A 255 -3.35 1.32 22.26
N TRP A 256 -3.64 1.42 20.97
CA TRP A 256 -4.19 2.61 20.35
C TRP A 256 -5.40 2.27 19.50
N HIS A 257 -6.36 3.19 19.38
CA HIS A 257 -7.55 3.01 18.56
C HIS A 257 -8.15 4.33 18.06
N GLY A 258 -8.96 4.26 17.00
CA GLY A 258 -9.66 5.41 16.41
C GLY A 258 -8.96 6.00 15.19
N SER A 259 -9.56 7.03 14.61
CA SER A 259 -9.03 7.76 13.46
C SER A 259 -9.20 9.27 13.68
N PRO A 260 -8.17 9.99 14.15
CA PRO A 260 -6.80 9.52 14.43
C PRO A 260 -6.72 8.55 15.62
N ALA A 261 -5.70 7.70 15.62
CA ALA A 261 -5.47 6.75 16.70
C ALA A 261 -5.07 7.49 17.99
N VAL A 262 -5.64 7.06 19.12
CA VAL A 262 -5.34 7.56 20.48
C VAL A 262 -5.14 6.40 21.45
N PRO A 263 -4.33 6.58 22.52
CA PRO A 263 -4.12 5.55 23.54
C PRO A 263 -5.42 5.01 24.14
N THR A 264 -5.42 3.73 24.47
CA THR A 264 -6.54 3.02 25.09
C THR A 264 -6.04 1.95 26.05
N THR A 265 -6.93 1.51 26.93
CA THR A 265 -6.72 0.38 27.83
C THR A 265 -7.30 -0.93 27.29
N ALA A 266 -8.02 -0.87 26.16
CA ALA A 266 -8.58 -2.04 25.53
C ALA A 266 -7.47 -2.95 24.98
N ASP A 267 -7.59 -4.25 25.27
CA ASP A 267 -6.72 -5.29 24.73
C ASP A 267 -7.41 -5.92 23.52
N TYR A 268 -6.67 -6.12 22.43
CA TYR A 268 -7.16 -6.64 21.17
C TYR A 268 -6.54 -8.01 20.82
N CYS A 269 -5.66 -8.55 21.68
CA CYS A 269 -5.00 -9.84 21.54
C CYS A 269 -5.59 -10.94 22.42
#